data_AF-A0A2H5PSZ2-F1
#
_entry.id   AF-A0A2H5PSZ2-F1
#
_cell.length_a   1.000
_cell.length_b   1.000
_cell.length_c   1.000
_cell.angle_alpha   90.00
_cell.angle_beta   90.00
_cell.angle_gamma   90.00
#
_symmetry.space_group_name_H-M   'P 1'
#
loop_
_entity.id
_entity.type
_entity.pdbx_description
1 polymer ?
#
loop_
_entity_poly.entity_id
_entity_poly.type
_entity_poly.pdbx_seq_one_letter_code
_entity_poly.pdbx_strand_id
1 'polypeptide(L)'
;MRKDQDMDGLRSKEENVIGMFGSDEDVGTQIPTQAQSVVEGSGAVMVSEFKPVPDVDYLQELLAIQQQGPRAIGFFGTRNMGFMHQELIEILSYALVITKNHIYTSGASGTNAAVIRGALRAERPDLLTVILPQSLKKQPPESQELLAKVRVSTT
;
A
#
# COMPACT_ATOMS: atom_id res chain seq x y z
N MET A 1 -45.25 33.32 -44.15
CA MET A 1 -44.06 34.10 -43.75
C MET A 1 -43.46 33.39 -42.54
N ARG A 2 -42.29 32.74 -42.66
CA ARG A 2 -40.95 33.21 -42.20
C ARG A 2 -40.99 33.67 -40.73
N LYS A 3 -40.08 33.31 -39.83
CA LYS A 3 -38.86 32.46 -39.74
C LYS A 3 -38.48 32.50 -38.23
N ASP A 4 -37.42 31.79 -37.86
CA ASP A 4 -36.58 31.93 -36.64
C ASP A 4 -36.80 30.85 -35.56
N GLN A 5 -35.79 30.14 -35.04
CA GLN A 5 -34.33 30.12 -35.27
C GLN A 5 -33.79 28.85 -34.58
N ASP A 6 -33.05 28.00 -35.30
CA ASP A 6 -32.42 26.77 -34.82
C ASP A 6 -30.92 26.97 -34.54
N MET A 7 -30.51 26.51 -33.35
CA MET A 7 -29.21 25.96 -32.91
C MET A 7 -27.91 26.33 -33.67
N ASP A 8 -27.10 27.20 -33.04
CA ASP A 8 -25.63 27.22 -33.16
C ASP A 8 -25.05 25.88 -32.65
N GLY A 9 -24.01 25.25 -33.17
CA GLY A 9 -22.92 25.69 -34.04
C GLY A 9 -21.66 24.92 -33.64
N LEU A 10 -21.47 23.69 -34.14
CA LEU A 10 -20.26 22.88 -33.93
C LEU A 10 -19.62 22.62 -35.30
N ARG A 11 -18.58 23.39 -35.60
CA ARG A 11 -17.87 23.40 -36.87
C ARG A 11 -16.58 22.59 -36.72
N SER A 12 -16.61 21.34 -37.16
CA SER A 12 -15.43 20.49 -37.32
C SER A 12 -14.62 20.97 -38.52
N LYS A 13 -13.35 21.33 -38.29
CA LYS A 13 -12.34 21.48 -39.34
C LYS A 13 -11.26 20.44 -39.13
N GLU A 14 -11.20 19.51 -40.07
CA GLU A 14 -10.07 18.64 -40.34
C GLU A 14 -8.91 19.51 -40.81
N GLU A 15 -7.77 19.43 -40.13
CA GLU A 15 -6.49 19.85 -40.70
C GLU A 15 -5.47 18.72 -40.58
N ASN A 16 -4.83 18.54 -41.72
CA ASN A 16 -3.95 17.50 -42.17
C ASN A 16 -2.55 17.72 -41.58
N VAL A 17 -2.05 16.81 -40.73
CA VAL A 17 -0.64 16.84 -40.30
C VAL A 17 0.10 15.65 -40.92
N ILE A 18 0.84 16.05 -41.94
CA ILE A 18 1.93 15.42 -42.67
C ILE A 18 2.88 14.63 -41.75
N GLY A 19 3.34 13.50 -42.29
CA GLY A 19 4.07 12.47 -41.57
C GLY A 19 5.46 12.83 -41.06
N MET A 20 5.89 12.03 -40.10
CA MET A 20 7.27 11.84 -39.68
C MET A 20 7.44 10.34 -39.34
N PHE A 21 7.51 9.51 -40.37
CA PHE A 21 8.23 8.24 -40.28
C PHE A 21 9.72 8.59 -40.37
N GLY A 22 10.33 8.84 -39.22
CA GLY A 22 11.79 8.87 -39.06
C GLY A 22 12.25 7.51 -38.59
N SER A 23 12.97 6.79 -39.45
CA SER A 23 13.74 5.61 -39.08
C SER A 23 15.02 6.08 -38.38
N ASP A 24 15.13 5.86 -37.08
CA ASP A 24 16.42 5.79 -36.39
C ASP A 24 16.51 4.40 -35.76
N GLU A 25 17.26 3.51 -36.41
CA GLU A 25 17.83 2.35 -35.75
C GLU A 25 19.00 2.84 -34.90
N ASP A 26 18.88 2.85 -33.56
CA ASP A 26 19.96 2.34 -32.69
C ASP A 26 19.53 2.16 -31.23
N VAL A 27 20.09 1.09 -30.65
CA VAL A 27 20.13 0.69 -29.23
C VAL A 27 18.79 0.42 -28.55
N GLY A 28 18.27 -0.78 -28.79
CA GLY A 28 17.24 -1.38 -27.93
C GLY A 28 17.68 -1.44 -26.46
N THR A 29 16.81 -0.99 -25.58
CA THR A 29 16.90 -1.19 -24.12
C THR A 29 16.84 -2.70 -23.82
N GLN A 30 17.98 -3.37 -23.72
CA GLN A 30 18.02 -4.77 -23.30
C GLN A 30 17.85 -4.84 -21.79
N ILE A 31 16.69 -5.30 -21.34
CA ILE A 31 16.48 -5.70 -19.94
C ILE A 31 17.37 -6.92 -19.69
N PRO A 32 18.30 -6.86 -18.73
CA PRO A 32 19.21 -7.98 -18.47
C PRO A 32 18.44 -9.21 -18.04
N THR A 33 18.87 -10.36 -18.57
CA THR A 33 18.28 -11.65 -18.20
C THR A 33 18.64 -12.01 -16.76
N GLN A 34 17.82 -12.84 -16.11
CA GLN A 34 18.05 -13.25 -14.70
C GLN A 34 19.46 -13.81 -14.46
N ALA A 35 20.07 -14.46 -15.46
CA ALA A 35 21.43 -14.97 -15.34
C ALA A 35 22.49 -13.85 -15.25
N GLN A 36 22.31 -12.73 -15.94
CA GLN A 36 23.24 -11.59 -15.96
C GLN A 36 23.20 -10.81 -14.63
N SER A 37 21.99 -10.67 -14.06
CA SER A 37 21.76 -10.03 -12.75
C SER A 37 22.51 -10.71 -11.59
N VAL A 38 22.69 -12.03 -11.66
CA VAL A 38 23.34 -12.81 -10.60
C VAL A 38 24.88 -12.70 -10.64
N VAL A 39 25.46 -12.56 -11.84
CA VAL A 39 26.93 -12.54 -12.02
C VAL A 39 27.52 -11.14 -11.86
N GLU A 40 26.86 -10.12 -12.39
CA GLU A 40 27.38 -8.75 -12.41
C GLU A 40 26.91 -7.92 -11.20
N GLY A 41 26.00 -8.49 -10.40
CA GLY A 41 25.31 -7.78 -9.32
C GLY A 41 24.32 -6.75 -9.87
N SER A 42 23.47 -6.22 -8.98
CA SER A 42 22.36 -5.34 -9.33
C SER A 42 22.77 -3.94 -9.85
N GLY A 43 24.04 -3.74 -10.23
CA GLY A 43 24.62 -2.48 -10.70
C GLY A 43 24.68 -2.31 -12.22
N ALA A 44 24.32 -3.32 -13.02
CA ALA A 44 24.41 -3.26 -14.49
C ALA A 44 23.20 -2.59 -15.18
N VAL A 45 22.55 -1.63 -14.54
CA VAL A 45 21.57 -0.76 -15.21
C VAL A 45 22.31 0.50 -15.66
N MET A 46 22.59 0.62 -16.95
CA MET A 46 23.00 1.91 -17.51
C MET A 46 21.81 2.87 -17.41
N VAL A 47 21.81 3.67 -16.33
CA VAL A 47 20.84 4.74 -16.13
C VAL A 47 21.11 5.78 -17.21
N SER A 48 20.20 5.88 -18.19
CA SER A 48 20.19 7.05 -19.06
C SER A 48 20.08 8.29 -18.17
N GLU A 49 20.85 9.32 -18.50
CA GLU A 49 20.97 10.53 -17.68
C GLU A 49 19.60 11.18 -17.49
N PHE A 50 18.95 10.83 -16.38
CA PHE A 50 17.72 11.45 -15.94
C PHE A 50 18.10 12.87 -15.51
N LYS A 51 17.70 13.87 -16.30
CA LYS A 51 17.95 15.27 -15.98
C LYS A 51 16.91 15.70 -14.94
N PRO A 52 17.27 15.81 -13.64
CA PRO A 52 16.29 16.09 -12.61
C PRO A 52 15.80 17.54 -12.77
N VAL A 53 14.50 17.75 -12.56
CA VAL A 53 13.95 19.10 -12.40
C VAL A 53 14.54 19.68 -11.10
N PRO A 54 15.12 20.89 -11.10
CA PRO A 54 15.97 21.36 -9.99
C PRO A 54 15.30 21.57 -8.62
N ASP A 55 13.98 21.39 -8.51
CA ASP A 55 13.20 21.76 -7.31
C ASP A 55 12.58 20.58 -6.56
N VAL A 56 12.92 19.34 -6.91
CA VAL A 56 12.53 18.15 -6.15
C VAL A 56 13.72 17.62 -5.35
N ASP A 57 13.55 17.55 -4.03
CA ASP A 57 14.50 17.00 -3.06
C ASP A 57 14.62 15.48 -3.21
N TYR A 58 15.07 15.06 -4.40
CA TYR A 58 15.07 13.68 -4.88
C TYR A 58 15.92 12.77 -4.00
N LEU A 59 17.03 13.29 -3.45
CA LEU A 59 17.85 12.54 -2.50
C LEU A 59 17.11 12.27 -1.20
N GLN A 60 16.32 13.23 -0.71
CA GLN A 60 15.51 13.03 0.48
C GLN A 60 14.36 12.04 0.24
N GLU A 61 13.75 12.06 -0.95
CA GLU A 61 12.78 11.04 -1.36
C GLU A 61 13.40 9.64 -1.45
N LEU A 62 14.57 9.51 -2.07
CA LEU A 62 15.30 8.24 -2.16
C LEU A 62 15.75 7.72 -0.78
N LEU A 63 16.22 8.61 0.09
CA LEU A 63 16.57 8.29 1.46
C LEU A 63 15.34 7.87 2.26
N ALA A 64 14.19 8.53 2.08
CA ALA A 64 12.94 8.18 2.74
C ALA A 64 12.42 6.79 2.33
N ILE A 65 12.64 6.36 1.09
CA ILE A 65 12.30 5.01 0.60
C ILE A 65 13.20 3.95 1.27
N GLN A 66 14.52 4.19 1.32
CA GLN A 66 15.45 3.26 1.98
C GLN A 66 15.27 3.20 3.51
N GLN A 67 14.74 4.27 4.12
CA GLN A 67 14.46 4.34 5.55
C GLN A 67 13.17 3.64 6.00
N GLN A 68 12.39 3.02 5.11
CA GLN A 68 11.18 2.27 5.49
C GLN A 68 11.53 0.90 6.08
N GLY A 69 12.29 0.90 7.18
CA GLY A 69 12.44 -0.25 8.05
C GLY A 69 11.14 -0.57 8.80
N PRO A 70 11.13 -1.65 9.59
CA PRO A 70 10.03 -2.02 10.48
C PRO A 70 9.39 -0.82 11.20
N ARG A 71 8.08 -0.62 11.05
CA ARG A 71 7.34 0.47 11.70
C ARG A 71 6.45 -0.04 12.83
N ALA A 72 6.20 0.83 13.81
CA ALA A 72 5.14 0.66 14.78
C ALA A 72 3.84 1.29 14.25
N ILE A 73 2.78 0.50 14.10
CA ILE A 73 1.53 0.91 13.46
C ILE A 73 0.37 0.71 14.44
N GLY A 74 -0.40 1.78 14.68
CA GLY A 74 -1.64 1.72 15.46
C GLY A 74 -2.85 1.44 14.57
N PHE A 75 -3.64 0.42 14.89
CA PHE A 75 -4.85 0.03 14.17
C PHE A 75 -6.11 0.24 15.01
N PHE A 76 -7.00 1.12 14.55
CA PHE A 76 -8.24 1.46 15.23
C PHE A 76 -9.38 1.60 14.21
N GLY A 77 -10.61 1.33 14.64
CA GLY A 77 -11.77 1.46 13.78
C GLY A 77 -13.08 1.18 14.49
N THR A 78 -14.11 0.90 13.69
CA THR A 78 -15.47 0.67 14.18
C THR A 78 -15.62 -0.75 14.75
N ARG A 79 -16.45 -0.87 15.79
CA ARG A 79 -16.90 -2.15 16.33
C ARG A 79 -17.94 -2.84 15.45
N ASN A 80 -18.65 -2.06 14.64
CA ASN A 80 -19.75 -2.53 13.82
C ASN A 80 -19.40 -2.40 12.34
N MET A 81 -18.56 -3.32 11.86
CA MET A 81 -18.06 -3.34 10.49
C MET A 81 -18.65 -4.52 9.72
N GLY A 82 -19.03 -4.31 8.46
CA GLY A 82 -19.48 -5.40 7.58
C GLY A 82 -18.36 -6.43 7.35
N PHE A 83 -18.76 -7.70 7.18
CA PHE A 83 -17.85 -8.84 7.11
C PHE A 83 -16.73 -8.69 6.07
N MET A 84 -17.08 -8.30 4.84
CA MET A 84 -16.11 -8.09 3.76
C MET A 84 -14.97 -7.13 4.14
N HIS A 85 -15.27 -6.06 4.88
CA HIS A 85 -14.23 -5.13 5.28
C HIS A 85 -13.37 -5.68 6.41
N GLN A 86 -13.93 -6.53 7.28
CA GLN A 86 -13.13 -7.26 8.27
C GLN A 86 -12.14 -8.19 7.59
N GLU A 87 -12.54 -8.91 6.53
CA GLU A 87 -11.64 -9.78 5.77
C GLU A 87 -10.49 -8.99 5.11
N LEU A 88 -10.79 -7.83 4.53
CA LEU A 88 -9.76 -6.94 3.96
C LEU A 88 -8.76 -6.48 5.02
N ILE A 89 -9.26 -6.09 6.20
CA ILE A 89 -8.40 -5.68 7.33
C ILE A 89 -7.57 -6.84 7.86
N GLU A 90 -8.12 -8.05 7.88
CA GLU A 90 -7.40 -9.26 8.28
C GLU A 90 -6.21 -9.53 7.34
N ILE A 91 -6.43 -9.47 6.03
CA ILE A 91 -5.38 -9.63 5.01
C ILE A 91 -4.33 -8.51 5.11
N LEU A 92 -4.77 -7.26 5.29
CA LEU A 92 -3.86 -6.12 5.44
C LEU A 92 -2.98 -6.27 6.68
N SER A 93 -3.56 -6.66 7.80
CA SER A 93 -2.84 -6.84 9.06
C SER A 93 -1.82 -7.97 8.96
N TYR A 94 -2.18 -9.07 8.30
CA TYR A 94 -1.27 -10.17 7.98
C TYR A 94 -0.06 -9.69 7.17
N ALA A 95 -0.29 -8.95 6.07
CA ALA A 95 0.77 -8.43 5.22
C ALA A 95 1.73 -7.49 5.98
N LEU A 96 1.19 -6.64 6.85
CA LEU A 96 1.98 -5.73 7.69
C LEU A 96 2.88 -6.47 8.68
N VAL A 97 2.39 -7.54 9.31
CA VAL A 97 3.22 -8.35 10.24
C VAL A 97 4.29 -9.13 9.48
N ILE A 98 3.98 -9.67 8.31
CA ILE A 98 4.97 -10.38 7.47
C ILE A 98 6.13 -9.48 7.07
N THR A 99 5.81 -8.23 6.70
CA THR A 99 6.79 -7.17 6.37
C THR A 99 7.48 -6.59 7.61
N LYS A 100 7.37 -7.28 8.76
CA LYS A 100 8.04 -6.99 10.04
C LYS A 100 7.56 -5.73 10.75
N ASN A 101 6.37 -5.21 10.43
CA ASN A 101 5.81 -4.11 11.21
C ASN A 101 5.24 -4.61 12.54
N HIS A 102 5.38 -3.80 13.59
CA HIS A 102 4.77 -4.06 14.88
C HIS A 102 3.40 -3.40 14.94
N ILE A 103 2.35 -4.19 15.16
CA ILE A 103 0.98 -3.70 15.22
C ILE A 103 0.52 -3.52 16.67
N TYR A 104 -0.04 -2.35 16.94
CA TYR A 104 -0.72 -2.01 18.18
C TYR A 104 -2.21 -1.85 17.91
N THR A 105 -3.05 -2.48 18.73
CA THR A 105 -4.49 -2.34 18.60
C THR A 105 -5.18 -2.53 19.95
N SER A 106 -6.46 -2.19 20.05
CA SER A 106 -7.29 -2.54 21.20
C SER A 106 -7.92 -3.92 21.07
N GLY A 107 -8.46 -4.48 22.16
CA GLY A 107 -9.17 -5.76 22.15
C GLY A 107 -10.66 -5.69 21.76
N ALA A 108 -11.11 -4.61 21.10
CA ALA A 108 -12.51 -4.44 20.72
C ALA A 108 -12.96 -5.39 19.58
N SER A 109 -14.27 -5.56 19.41
CA SER A 109 -14.86 -6.28 18.25
C SER A 109 -14.71 -5.48 16.94
N GLY A 110 -15.10 -6.09 15.82
CA GLY A 110 -15.08 -5.45 14.49
C GLY A 110 -13.66 -5.32 13.94
N THR A 111 -13.25 -4.09 13.60
CA THR A 111 -11.93 -3.79 13.02
C THR A 111 -10.78 -4.38 13.83
N ASN A 112 -10.80 -4.17 15.14
CA ASN A 112 -9.72 -4.57 16.04
C ASN A 112 -9.58 -6.11 16.14
N ALA A 113 -10.69 -6.83 16.19
CA ALA A 113 -10.69 -8.29 16.16
C ALA A 113 -10.14 -8.82 14.83
N ALA A 114 -10.49 -8.20 13.70
CA ALA A 114 -9.94 -8.56 12.39
C ALA A 114 -8.41 -8.36 12.32
N VAL A 115 -7.91 -7.27 12.89
CA VAL A 115 -6.47 -7.00 13.00
C VAL A 115 -5.77 -8.10 13.80
N ILE A 116 -6.32 -8.46 14.96
CA ILE A 116 -5.76 -9.51 15.81
C ILE A 116 -5.75 -10.86 15.08
N ARG A 117 -6.83 -11.22 14.38
CA ARG A 117 -6.88 -12.45 13.58
C ARG A 117 -5.81 -12.47 12.48
N GLY A 118 -5.67 -11.37 11.75
CA GLY A 118 -4.71 -11.25 10.66
C GLY A 118 -3.26 -11.33 11.14
N ALA A 119 -2.96 -10.66 12.26
CA ALA A 119 -1.65 -10.69 12.87
C ALA A 119 -1.30 -12.08 13.45
N LEU A 120 -2.25 -12.76 14.11
CA LEU A 120 -2.06 -14.13 14.60
C LEU A 120 -1.79 -15.13 13.48
N ARG A 121 -2.45 -14.95 12.34
CA ARG A 121 -2.25 -15.79 11.14
C ARG A 121 -0.82 -15.68 10.57
N ALA A 122 -0.09 -14.61 10.87
CA ALA A 122 1.30 -14.43 10.44
C ALA A 122 2.33 -15.20 11.29
N GLU A 123 1.89 -15.96 12.30
CA GLU A 123 2.75 -16.80 13.16
C GLU A 123 3.90 -16.03 13.85
N ARG A 124 3.71 -14.71 14.07
CA ARG A 124 4.66 -13.83 14.77
C ARG A 124 3.96 -13.04 15.87
N PRO A 125 3.59 -13.69 16.99
CA PRO A 125 2.83 -13.04 18.06
C PRO A 125 3.58 -11.88 18.74
N ASP A 126 4.91 -11.89 18.65
CA ASP A 126 5.82 -10.88 19.22
C ASP A 126 5.70 -9.50 18.55
N LEU A 127 5.19 -9.45 17.31
CA LEU A 127 4.93 -8.21 16.56
C LEU A 127 3.51 -7.68 16.74
N LEU A 128 2.73 -8.26 17.65
CA LEU A 128 1.39 -7.78 18.02
C LEU A 128 1.35 -7.39 19.48
N THR A 129 0.79 -6.22 19.78
CA THR A 129 0.47 -5.81 21.14
C THR A 129 -0.95 -5.33 21.24
N VAL A 130 -1.73 -6.00 22.09
CA VAL A 130 -3.13 -5.63 22.32
C VAL A 130 -3.26 -4.86 23.63
N ILE A 131 -3.73 -3.62 23.55
CA ILE A 131 -3.92 -2.74 24.69
C ILE A 131 -5.36 -2.87 25.15
N LEU A 132 -5.55 -3.28 26.41
CA LEU A 132 -6.87 -3.47 26.99
C LEU A 132 -7.22 -2.30 27.92
N PRO A 133 -8.43 -1.72 27.80
CA PRO A 133 -8.88 -0.67 28.72
C PRO A 133 -9.18 -1.19 30.13
N GLN A 134 -9.23 -2.52 30.29
CA GLN A 134 -9.43 -3.21 31.55
C GLN A 134 -8.97 -4.68 31.41
N SER A 135 -8.78 -5.37 32.53
CA SER A 135 -8.31 -6.77 32.60
C SER A 135 -9.01 -7.75 31.64
N LEU A 136 -8.32 -8.79 31.18
CA LEU A 136 -8.90 -9.81 30.29
C LEU A 136 -10.26 -10.36 30.77
N LYS A 137 -10.42 -10.58 32.08
CA LYS A 137 -11.63 -11.18 32.69
C LYS A 137 -12.90 -10.32 32.61
N LYS A 138 -12.81 -8.99 32.49
CA LYS A 138 -14.01 -8.14 32.32
C LYS A 138 -14.25 -7.74 30.86
N GLN A 139 -13.51 -8.32 29.90
CA GLN A 139 -13.78 -8.10 28.48
C GLN A 139 -15.05 -8.87 28.09
N PRO A 140 -15.75 -8.50 27.01
CA PRO A 140 -16.86 -9.30 26.48
C PRO A 140 -16.42 -10.75 26.17
N PRO A 141 -17.25 -11.78 26.40
CA PRO A 141 -16.86 -13.18 26.20
C PRO A 141 -16.32 -13.49 24.79
N GLU A 142 -16.94 -12.92 23.76
CA GLU A 142 -16.49 -13.05 22.37
C GLU A 142 -15.05 -12.55 22.17
N SER A 143 -14.71 -11.41 22.77
CA SER A 143 -13.35 -10.88 22.71
C SER A 143 -12.38 -11.71 23.55
N GLN A 144 -12.80 -12.27 24.69
CA GLN A 144 -11.93 -13.07 25.56
C GLN A 144 -11.31 -14.28 24.84
N GLU A 145 -12.09 -14.99 24.03
CA GLU A 145 -11.59 -16.16 23.30
C GLU A 145 -10.44 -15.80 22.35
N LEU A 146 -10.58 -14.68 21.63
CA LEU A 146 -9.54 -14.18 20.74
C LEU A 146 -8.34 -13.64 21.53
N LEU A 147 -8.61 -12.89 22.60
CA LEU A 147 -7.59 -12.24 23.42
C LEU A 147 -6.77 -13.23 24.25
N ALA A 148 -7.30 -14.42 24.54
CA ALA A 148 -6.55 -15.48 25.21
C ALA A 148 -5.36 -15.98 24.36
N LYS A 149 -5.35 -15.72 23.05
CA LYS A 149 -4.32 -16.18 22.10
C LYS A 149 -3.18 -15.18 21.91
N VAL A 150 -3.26 -13.99 22.51
CA VAL A 150 -2.32 -12.88 22.25
C VAL A 150 -1.71 -12.32 23.52
N ARG A 151 -0.59 -11.61 23.36
CA ARG A 151 -0.01 -10.80 24.42
C ARG A 151 -0.85 -9.54 24.64
N VAL A 152 -1.41 -9.41 25.85
CA VAL A 152 -2.21 -8.25 26.25
C VAL A 152 -1.44 -7.37 27.24
N SER A 153 -1.57 -6.05 27.08
CA SER A 153 -1.09 -5.05 28.04
C SER A 153 -2.29 -4.33 28.65
N THR A 154 -2.34 -4.24 29.97
CA THR A 154 -3.40 -3.51 30.69
C THR A 154 -2.82 -2.17 31.15
N THR A 155 -3.51 -1.08 30.84
CA THR A 155 -3.21 0.26 31.39
C THR A 155 -3.83 0.39 32.78
#